data_AF-A0A150G907-F1
#
_entry.id   AF-A0A150G907-F1
#
_cell.length_a   1.000
_cell.length_b   1.000
_cell.length_c   1.000
_cell.angle_alpha   90.00
_cell.angle_beta   90.00
_cell.angle_gamma   90.00
#
_symmetry.space_group_name_H-M   'P 1'
#
loop_
_entity.id
_entity.type
_entity.pdbx_description
1 polymer ?
#
loop_
_entity_poly.entity_id
_entity_poly.type
_entity_poly.pdbx_seq_one_letter_code
_entity_poly.pdbx_strand_id
1 'polypeptide(L)'
;MAQPLEAPAREHWSSSAWPQLLPELAERIVGCLDRNDIAVTFRHVNKATAARFSCPQHATIRLSEPVPPHAFAAHWLAPGAMRGLNLERRKQLVRLVAATGVLPNVEVVLQAMGFMGAAAEALMGAAVAGQLSMCQWLWDHNRSLTDDVPYSRFTTTVLQAAASEGHQHVCEWLLATDHTLFPGGAVDAAVRGGHVALAE
;
A
#
# COMPACT_ATOMS: atom_id res chain seq x y z
N MET A 1 62.23 4.56 11.81
CA MET A 1 60.98 3.81 12.01
C MET A 1 59.83 4.73 11.63
N ALA A 2 59.21 4.51 10.47
CA ALA A 2 58.07 5.31 10.02
C ALA A 2 56.81 4.85 10.78
N GLN A 3 56.11 5.78 11.44
CA GLN A 3 54.78 5.53 12.00
C GLN A 3 53.80 5.17 10.86
N PRO A 4 52.92 4.18 11.03
CA PRO A 4 51.86 3.95 10.06
C PRO A 4 50.87 5.11 10.14
N LEU A 5 50.60 5.74 9.00
CA LEU A 5 49.47 6.64 8.81
C LEU A 5 48.19 5.85 9.10
N GLU A 6 47.59 6.07 10.27
CA GLU A 6 46.21 5.66 10.54
C GLU A 6 45.33 6.28 9.45
N ALA A 7 44.74 5.44 8.62
CA ALA A 7 43.70 5.86 7.70
C ALA A 7 42.60 6.55 8.52
N PRO A 8 42.08 7.72 8.09
CA PRO A 8 41.04 8.40 8.85
C PRO A 8 39.88 7.43 9.02
N ALA A 9 39.50 7.17 10.27
CA ALA A 9 38.32 6.37 10.60
C ALA A 9 37.16 6.92 9.78
N ARG A 10 36.57 6.09 8.91
CA ARG A 10 35.45 6.52 8.07
C ARG A 10 34.37 7.03 9.00
N GLU A 11 34.13 8.35 8.98
CA GLU A 11 33.07 8.96 9.76
C GLU A 11 31.78 8.21 9.49
N HIS A 12 31.12 7.79 10.57
CA HIS A 12 29.89 7.03 10.47
C HIS A 12 28.84 7.89 9.74
N TRP A 13 28.08 7.29 8.83
CA TRP A 13 27.14 8.02 7.96
C TRP A 13 26.13 8.87 8.75
N SER A 14 25.79 8.46 9.99
CA SER A 14 24.90 9.22 10.87
C SER A 14 25.48 10.58 11.29
N SER A 15 26.80 10.76 11.34
CA SER A 15 27.40 12.03 11.74
C SER A 15 27.10 13.15 10.75
N SER A 16 26.86 12.84 9.47
CA SER A 16 26.46 13.85 8.48
C SER A 16 24.94 14.09 8.43
N ALA A 17 24.13 13.15 8.91
CA ALA A 17 22.67 13.26 8.94
C ALA A 17 22.17 13.84 10.27
N TRP A 18 22.76 13.40 11.37
CA TRP A 18 22.47 13.76 12.75
C TRP A 18 23.77 13.88 13.56
N PRO A 19 24.48 15.03 13.45
CA PRO A 19 25.78 15.21 14.10
C PRO A 19 25.74 15.12 15.63
N GLN A 20 24.56 15.29 16.25
CA GLN A 20 24.37 15.22 17.70
C GLN A 20 23.83 13.87 18.20
N LEU A 21 23.57 12.91 17.29
CA LEU A 21 22.90 11.66 17.63
C LEU A 21 23.89 10.50 17.62
N LEU A 22 23.85 9.65 18.65
CA LEU A 22 24.70 8.47 18.73
C LEU A 22 24.40 7.52 17.55
N PRO A 23 25.44 6.91 16.94
CA PRO A 23 25.27 5.98 15.83
C PRO A 23 24.26 4.86 16.11
N GLU A 24 24.22 4.31 17.32
CA GLU A 24 23.26 3.24 17.65
C GLU A 24 21.81 3.73 17.61
N LEU A 25 21.55 4.98 18.00
CA LEU A 25 20.23 5.58 17.91
C LEU A 25 19.85 5.87 16.46
N ALA A 26 20.81 6.28 15.64
CA ALA A 26 20.58 6.52 14.21
C ALA A 26 20.21 5.22 13.50
N GLU A 27 20.89 4.12 13.81
CA GLU A 27 20.56 2.80 13.28
C GLU A 27 19.19 2.32 13.76
N ARG A 28 18.81 2.58 15.02
CA ARG A 28 17.47 2.27 15.52
C ARG A 28 16.38 3.06 14.82
N ILE A 29 16.59 4.36 14.58
CA ILE A 29 15.61 5.19 13.84
C ILE A 29 15.43 4.64 12.43
N VAL A 30 16.52 4.36 11.71
CA VAL A 30 16.43 3.76 10.37
C VAL A 30 15.77 2.39 10.40
N GLY A 31 16.02 1.58 11.42
CA GLY A 31 15.37 0.29 11.60
C GLY A 31 13.85 0.37 11.85
N CYS A 32 13.34 1.54 12.23
CA CYS A 32 11.91 1.80 12.39
C CYS A 32 11.25 2.37 11.12
N LEU A 33 12.02 2.86 10.15
CA LEU A 33 11.48 3.39 8.90
C LEU A 33 11.10 2.25 7.95
N ASP A 34 9.99 2.42 7.22
CA ASP A 34 9.66 1.49 6.16
C ASP A 34 10.61 1.63 4.96
N ARG A 35 10.65 0.62 4.09
CA ARG A 35 11.61 0.60 2.99
C ARG A 35 11.37 1.74 1.99
N ASN A 36 10.11 2.12 1.79
CA ASN A 36 9.77 3.17 0.86
C ASN A 36 10.15 4.54 1.45
N ASP A 37 9.96 4.75 2.75
CA ASP A 37 10.47 5.90 3.50
C ASP A 37 11.98 6.06 3.32
N ILE A 38 12.75 4.99 3.50
CA ILE A 38 14.20 5.03 3.31
C ILE A 38 14.55 5.40 1.87
N ALA A 39 13.90 4.76 0.89
CA ALA A 39 14.21 4.96 -0.52
C ALA A 39 13.89 6.36 -1.03
N VAL A 40 12.79 6.94 -0.55
CA VAL A 40 12.17 8.14 -1.11
C VAL A 40 12.48 9.39 -0.30
N THR A 41 12.67 9.27 1.01
CA THR A 41 12.95 10.42 1.89
C THR A 41 14.38 10.37 2.40
N PHE A 42 14.75 9.30 3.13
CA PHE A 42 15.99 9.28 3.90
C PHE A 42 17.25 9.23 3.03
N ARG A 43 17.19 8.49 1.92
CA ARG A 43 18.26 8.43 0.92
C ARG A 43 18.58 9.80 0.31
N HIS A 44 17.61 10.71 0.27
CA HIS A 44 17.76 12.02 -0.35
C HIS A 44 18.22 13.12 0.62
N VAL A 45 18.40 12.82 1.91
CA VAL A 45 18.79 13.81 2.93
C VAL A 45 20.20 14.36 2.72
N ASN A 46 21.21 13.51 2.47
CA ASN A 46 22.58 13.95 2.19
C ASN A 46 23.37 12.90 1.38
N LYS A 47 24.62 13.24 1.00
CA LYS A 47 25.48 12.35 0.20
C LYS A 47 25.86 11.05 0.93
N ALA A 48 26.00 11.07 2.26
CA ALA A 48 26.38 9.89 3.03
C ALA A 48 25.21 8.90 3.18
N THR A 49 23.99 9.39 3.42
CA THR A 49 22.77 8.57 3.41
C THR A 49 22.51 8.03 2.01
N ALA A 50 22.71 8.85 0.96
CA ALA A 50 22.62 8.38 -0.42
C ALA A 50 23.58 7.21 -0.70
N ALA A 51 24.86 7.32 -0.30
CA ALA A 51 25.83 6.25 -0.46
C ALA A 51 25.47 4.99 0.36
N ARG A 52 24.98 5.16 1.60
CA ARG A 52 24.60 4.05 2.49
C ARG A 52 23.40 3.26 1.96
N PHE A 53 22.39 3.94 1.46
CA PHE A 53 21.13 3.35 1.00
C PHE A 53 21.04 3.21 -0.53
N SER A 54 22.19 3.10 -1.21
CA SER A 54 22.24 2.89 -2.67
C SER A 54 21.96 1.45 -3.13
N CYS A 55 21.86 0.49 -2.19
CA CYS A 55 21.52 -0.90 -2.51
C CYS A 55 20.15 -0.97 -3.23
N PRO A 56 19.94 -1.85 -4.23
CA PRO A 56 18.66 -2.02 -4.91
C PRO A 56 17.47 -2.18 -3.96
N GLN A 57 17.68 -2.80 -2.80
CA GLN A 57 16.68 -3.00 -1.74
C GLN A 57 16.13 -1.69 -1.15
N HIS A 58 16.91 -0.60 -1.20
CA HIS A 58 16.55 0.75 -0.73
C HIS A 58 16.49 1.77 -1.89
N ALA A 59 16.51 1.30 -3.13
CA ALA A 59 16.39 2.13 -4.33
C ALA A 59 15.13 1.81 -5.15
N THR A 60 14.49 0.65 -4.91
CA THR A 60 13.26 0.23 -5.57
C THR A 60 12.06 0.44 -4.66
N ILE A 61 11.08 1.24 -5.11
CA ILE A 61 9.82 1.47 -4.40
C ILE A 61 8.92 0.24 -4.56
N ARG A 62 8.44 -0.31 -3.44
CA ARG A 62 7.50 -1.44 -3.42
C ARG A 62 6.10 -0.93 -3.15
N LEU A 63 5.24 -0.99 -4.16
CA LEU A 63 3.86 -0.48 -4.07
C LEU A 63 2.92 -1.36 -3.24
N SER A 64 3.37 -2.56 -2.82
CA SER A 64 2.69 -3.41 -1.84
C SER A 64 2.97 -2.99 -0.39
N GLU A 65 3.95 -2.11 -0.17
CA GLU A 65 4.27 -1.51 1.13
C GLU A 65 3.78 -0.05 1.11
N PRO A 66 3.44 0.55 2.27
CA PRO A 66 2.98 1.94 2.33
C PRO A 66 4.03 2.86 1.69
N VAL A 67 3.60 3.75 0.81
CA VAL A 67 4.48 4.75 0.17
C VAL A 67 4.16 6.11 0.78
N PRO A 68 5.16 6.95 1.08
CA PRO A 68 4.92 8.29 1.60
C PRO A 68 4.03 9.13 0.66
N PRO A 69 2.93 9.74 1.16
CA PRO A 69 1.92 10.39 0.32
C PRO A 69 2.46 11.45 -0.64
N HIS A 70 3.37 12.30 -0.16
CA HIS A 70 3.93 13.39 -0.94
C HIS A 70 4.68 12.89 -2.19
N ALA A 71 5.41 11.78 -2.06
CA ALA A 71 6.18 11.22 -3.16
C ALA A 71 5.33 10.36 -4.09
N PHE A 72 4.36 9.64 -3.55
CA PHE A 72 3.37 8.92 -4.34
C PHE A 72 2.60 9.90 -5.24
N ALA A 73 2.13 11.03 -4.67
CA ALA A 73 1.48 12.10 -5.40
C ALA A 73 2.38 12.70 -6.49
N ALA A 74 3.64 13.03 -6.15
CA ALA A 74 4.59 13.60 -7.11
C ALA A 74 4.83 12.68 -8.32
N HIS A 75 4.85 11.36 -8.13
CA HIS A 75 5.04 10.41 -9.23
C HIS A 75 3.77 10.19 -10.06
N TRP A 76 2.63 9.93 -9.41
CA TRP A 76 1.42 9.48 -10.11
C TRP A 76 0.52 10.61 -10.63
N LEU A 77 0.65 11.83 -10.10
CA LEU A 77 0.01 13.02 -10.66
C LEU A 77 0.83 13.66 -11.80
N ALA A 78 2.06 13.18 -12.05
CA ALA A 78 2.87 13.69 -13.14
C ALA A 78 2.23 13.39 -14.51
N PRO A 79 2.22 14.34 -15.46
CA PRO A 79 1.70 14.11 -16.80
C PRO A 79 2.35 12.91 -17.46
N GLY A 80 1.54 11.92 -17.84
CA GLY A 80 2.01 10.74 -18.55
C GLY A 80 2.48 9.57 -17.66
N ALA A 81 2.39 9.67 -16.33
CA ALA A 81 2.72 8.56 -15.41
C ALA A 81 1.94 7.27 -15.75
N MET A 82 0.69 7.40 -16.21
CA MET A 82 -0.18 6.27 -16.58
C MET A 82 -0.05 5.84 -18.04
N ARG A 83 0.72 6.56 -18.88
CA ARG A 83 0.72 6.37 -20.35
C ARG A 83 1.33 5.04 -20.78
N GLY A 84 2.24 4.49 -19.99
CA GLY A 84 2.87 3.18 -20.21
C GLY A 84 2.13 1.99 -19.60
N LEU A 85 1.04 2.22 -18.85
CA LEU A 85 0.30 1.16 -18.16
C LEU A 85 -0.96 0.78 -18.94
N ASN A 86 -1.06 -0.51 -19.30
CA ASN A 86 -2.30 -1.09 -19.80
C ASN A 86 -3.36 -1.19 -18.68
N LEU A 87 -4.60 -1.49 -19.06
CA LEU A 87 -5.73 -1.53 -18.12
C LEU A 87 -5.51 -2.52 -16.96
N GLU A 88 -4.97 -3.71 -17.23
CA GLU A 88 -4.74 -4.72 -16.19
C GLU A 88 -3.69 -4.28 -15.17
N ARG A 89 -2.59 -3.66 -15.62
CA ARG A 89 -1.59 -3.06 -14.72
C ARG A 89 -2.15 -1.91 -13.89
N ARG A 90 -3.07 -1.13 -14.46
CA ARG A 90 -3.78 -0.06 -13.74
C ARG A 90 -4.68 -0.62 -12.64
N LYS A 91 -5.46 -1.66 -12.93
CA LYS A 91 -6.28 -2.37 -11.92
C LYS A 91 -5.41 -2.93 -10.81
N GLN A 92 -4.30 -3.59 -11.16
CA GLN A 92 -3.36 -4.14 -10.19
C GLN A 92 -2.76 -3.05 -9.29
N LEU A 93 -2.36 -1.92 -9.87
CA LEU A 93 -1.85 -0.78 -9.12
C LEU A 93 -2.87 -0.25 -8.11
N VAL A 94 -4.12 -0.07 -8.53
CA VAL A 94 -5.20 0.39 -7.64
C VAL A 94 -5.43 -0.59 -6.49
N ARG A 95 -5.48 -1.90 -6.78
CA ARG A 95 -5.64 -2.95 -5.76
C ARG A 95 -4.51 -2.92 -4.73
N LEU A 96 -3.25 -2.82 -5.19
CA LEU A 96 -2.08 -2.78 -4.32
C LEU A 96 -2.10 -1.55 -3.41
N VAL A 97 -2.42 -0.37 -3.97
CA VAL A 97 -2.46 0.88 -3.21
C VAL A 97 -3.58 0.84 -2.17
N ALA A 98 -4.76 0.35 -2.53
CA ALA A 98 -5.86 0.19 -1.58
C ALA A 98 -5.56 -0.83 -0.48
N ALA A 99 -4.83 -1.90 -0.79
CA ALA A 99 -4.38 -2.90 0.18
C ALA A 99 -3.45 -2.30 1.26
N THR A 100 -2.71 -1.22 0.96
CA THR A 100 -1.85 -0.55 1.95
C THR A 100 -2.62 0.22 3.03
N GLY A 101 -3.90 0.54 2.80
CA GLY A 101 -4.71 1.33 3.73
C GLY A 101 -4.33 2.82 3.82
N VAL A 102 -3.41 3.32 3.00
CA VAL A 102 -2.99 4.74 3.01
C VAL A 102 -3.95 5.60 2.19
N LEU A 103 -4.92 6.22 2.86
CA LEU A 103 -5.99 7.00 2.21
C LEU A 103 -5.51 8.05 1.19
N PRO A 104 -4.52 8.92 1.50
CA PRO A 104 -4.05 9.90 0.52
C PRO A 104 -3.54 9.28 -0.79
N ASN A 105 -2.94 8.08 -0.73
CA ASN A 105 -2.46 7.40 -1.94
C ASN A 105 -3.62 6.83 -2.75
N VAL A 106 -4.67 6.35 -2.08
CA VAL A 106 -5.89 5.86 -2.73
C VAL A 106 -6.60 7.01 -3.45
N GLU A 107 -6.73 8.17 -2.83
CA GLU A 107 -7.32 9.36 -3.47
C GLU A 107 -6.54 9.76 -4.73
N VAL A 108 -5.20 9.83 -4.62
CA VAL A 108 -4.32 10.13 -5.76
C VAL A 108 -4.50 9.11 -6.88
N VAL A 109 -4.52 7.82 -6.57
CA VAL A 109 -4.62 6.78 -7.60
C VAL A 109 -6.01 6.81 -8.26
N LEU A 110 -7.09 7.01 -7.50
CA LEU A 110 -8.44 7.13 -8.05
C LEU A 110 -8.57 8.34 -8.97
N GLN A 111 -7.99 9.48 -8.58
CA GLN A 111 -7.96 10.69 -9.41
C GLN A 111 -7.17 10.49 -10.71
N ALA A 112 -6.02 9.79 -10.65
CA ALA A 112 -5.13 9.61 -11.79
C ALA A 112 -5.60 8.55 -12.80
N MET A 113 -6.46 7.61 -12.37
CA MET A 113 -6.82 6.43 -13.18
C MET A 113 -7.88 6.69 -14.24
N GLY A 114 -8.87 7.55 -13.95
CA GLY A 114 -9.87 8.02 -14.91
C GLY A 114 -10.65 6.93 -15.65
N PHE A 115 -10.75 5.71 -15.10
CA PHE A 115 -11.50 4.60 -15.70
C PHE A 115 -12.69 4.17 -14.83
N MET A 116 -13.76 3.74 -15.51
CA MET A 116 -14.98 3.22 -14.89
C MET A 116 -14.65 1.95 -14.08
N GLY A 117 -14.91 1.97 -12.77
CA GLY A 117 -14.68 0.82 -11.89
C GLY A 117 -13.38 0.86 -11.07
N ALA A 118 -12.61 1.96 -11.09
CA ALA A 118 -11.42 2.09 -10.24
C ALA A 118 -11.74 1.94 -8.73
N ALA A 119 -12.85 2.52 -8.26
CA ALA A 119 -13.30 2.37 -6.87
C ALA A 119 -13.67 0.92 -6.52
N ALA A 120 -14.22 0.16 -7.48
CA ALA A 120 -14.49 -1.26 -7.29
C ALA A 120 -13.17 -2.04 -7.14
N GLU A 121 -12.21 -1.81 -8.02
CA GLU A 121 -10.88 -2.45 -7.91
C GLU A 121 -10.16 -2.08 -6.61
N ALA A 122 -10.29 -0.85 -6.15
CA ALA A 122 -9.77 -0.42 -4.85
C ALA A 122 -10.46 -1.18 -3.71
N LEU A 123 -11.79 -1.35 -3.77
CA LEU A 123 -12.56 -2.07 -2.75
C LEU A 123 -12.12 -3.53 -2.66
N MET A 124 -11.86 -4.18 -3.81
CA MET A 124 -11.33 -5.53 -3.86
C MET A 124 -9.94 -5.62 -3.20
N GLY A 125 -9.03 -4.70 -3.54
CA GLY A 125 -7.69 -4.67 -2.93
C GLY A 125 -7.72 -4.45 -1.42
N ALA A 126 -8.55 -3.51 -0.94
CA ALA A 126 -8.75 -3.26 0.48
C ALA A 126 -9.35 -4.48 1.21
N ALA A 127 -10.34 -5.14 0.60
CA ALA A 127 -11.01 -6.30 1.19
C ALA A 127 -10.09 -7.52 1.30
N VAL A 128 -9.29 -7.79 0.27
CA VAL A 128 -8.25 -8.85 0.27
C VAL A 128 -7.17 -8.59 1.31
N ALA A 129 -6.95 -7.34 1.70
CA ALA A 129 -5.99 -6.97 2.75
C ALA A 129 -6.63 -6.77 4.13
N GLY A 130 -7.93 -7.00 4.27
CA GLY A 130 -8.66 -6.83 5.53
C GLY A 130 -8.78 -5.37 6.00
N GLN A 131 -8.60 -4.40 5.11
CA GLN A 131 -8.60 -2.96 5.42
C GLN A 131 -10.04 -2.43 5.54
N LEU A 132 -10.76 -2.80 6.62
CA LEU A 132 -12.18 -2.46 6.79
C LEU A 132 -12.48 -0.96 6.71
N SER A 133 -11.69 -0.10 7.36
CA SER A 133 -11.89 1.36 7.29
C SER A 133 -11.75 1.90 5.87
N MET A 134 -10.86 1.30 5.07
CA MET A 134 -10.68 1.65 3.66
C MET A 134 -11.87 1.14 2.82
N CYS A 135 -12.35 -0.08 3.08
CA CYS A 135 -13.55 -0.61 2.42
C CYS A 135 -14.77 0.27 2.67
N GLN A 136 -14.98 0.71 3.91
CA GLN A 136 -16.05 1.63 4.30
C GLN A 136 -15.94 2.97 3.57
N TRP A 137 -14.77 3.58 3.59
CA TRP A 137 -14.55 4.85 2.89
C TRP A 137 -14.79 4.71 1.38
N LEU A 138 -14.29 3.64 0.75
CA LEU A 138 -14.48 3.39 -0.68
C LEU A 138 -15.94 3.14 -1.05
N TRP A 139 -16.69 2.47 -0.18
CA TRP A 139 -18.12 2.25 -0.33
C TRP A 139 -18.89 3.57 -0.34
N ASP A 140 -18.66 4.42 0.66
CA ASP A 140 -19.33 5.71 0.78
C ASP A 140 -18.91 6.67 -0.34
N HIS A 141 -17.62 6.70 -0.67
CA HIS A 141 -17.07 7.50 -1.77
C HIS A 141 -17.72 7.13 -3.11
N ASN A 142 -17.89 5.84 -3.39
CA ASN A 142 -18.52 5.42 -4.65
C ASN A 142 -20.01 5.77 -4.71
N ARG A 143 -20.76 5.57 -3.62
CA ARG A 143 -22.18 5.95 -3.53
C ARG A 143 -22.40 7.44 -3.76
N SER A 144 -21.46 8.29 -3.37
CA SER A 144 -21.54 9.73 -3.62
C SER A 144 -21.30 10.13 -5.09
N LEU A 145 -20.69 9.25 -5.91
CA LEU A 145 -20.31 9.56 -7.29
C LEU A 145 -21.33 9.06 -8.33
N THR A 146 -22.14 8.06 -7.99
CA THR A 146 -23.12 7.46 -8.92
C THR A 146 -24.46 7.24 -8.23
N ASP A 147 -25.52 7.84 -8.78
CA ASP A 147 -26.91 7.60 -8.35
C ASP A 147 -27.47 6.24 -8.83
N ASP A 148 -26.74 5.51 -9.70
CA ASP A 148 -27.29 4.43 -10.52
C ASP A 148 -26.52 3.09 -10.36
N VAL A 149 -27.23 2.12 -9.79
CA VAL A 149 -27.13 0.64 -9.99
C VAL A 149 -26.03 -0.14 -9.24
N PRO A 150 -26.39 -1.33 -8.68
CA PRO A 150 -25.77 -1.86 -7.47
C PRO A 150 -24.52 -2.68 -7.78
N TYR A 151 -23.56 -2.56 -6.87
CA TYR A 151 -22.39 -3.39 -6.74
C TYR A 151 -22.64 -4.91 -6.79
N SER A 152 -23.88 -5.39 -6.66
CA SER A 152 -24.30 -6.79 -6.51
C SER A 152 -23.35 -7.86 -7.08
N ARG A 153 -23.00 -7.79 -8.38
CA ARG A 153 -22.11 -8.79 -8.99
C ARG A 153 -20.66 -8.66 -8.52
N PHE A 154 -20.18 -7.43 -8.37
CA PHE A 154 -18.81 -7.15 -7.90
C PHE A 154 -18.68 -7.35 -6.39
N THR A 155 -19.66 -6.95 -5.58
CA THR A 155 -19.65 -7.19 -4.12
C THR A 155 -19.61 -8.67 -3.78
N THR A 156 -20.27 -9.52 -4.58
CA THR A 156 -20.14 -10.97 -4.41
C THR A 156 -18.69 -11.43 -4.57
N THR A 157 -17.96 -10.92 -5.58
CA THR A 157 -16.54 -11.26 -5.76
C THR A 157 -15.64 -10.68 -4.67
N VAL A 158 -15.95 -9.48 -4.17
CA VAL A 158 -15.21 -8.86 -3.05
C VAL A 158 -15.41 -9.67 -1.77
N LEU A 159 -16.65 -10.08 -1.48
CA LEU A 159 -16.97 -10.91 -0.32
C LEU A 159 -16.24 -12.26 -0.37
N GLN A 160 -16.24 -12.92 -1.52
CA GLN A 160 -15.50 -14.16 -1.73
C GLN A 160 -13.99 -13.99 -1.52
N ALA A 161 -13.42 -12.89 -2.00
CA ALA A 161 -11.99 -12.61 -1.86
C ALA A 161 -11.61 -12.29 -0.41
N ALA A 162 -12.43 -11.52 0.32
CA ALA A 162 -12.22 -11.29 1.75
C ALA A 162 -12.33 -12.60 2.55
N ALA A 163 -13.29 -13.45 2.20
CA ALA A 163 -13.50 -14.73 2.85
C ALA A 163 -12.34 -15.71 2.59
N SER A 164 -11.81 -15.77 1.36
CA SER A 164 -10.66 -16.61 1.03
C SER A 164 -9.37 -16.20 1.75
N GLU A 165 -9.28 -14.94 2.19
CA GLU A 165 -8.16 -14.44 3.01
C GLU A 165 -8.50 -14.40 4.52
N GLY A 166 -9.70 -14.87 4.91
CA GLY A 166 -10.08 -15.03 6.31
C GLY A 166 -10.45 -13.73 7.02
N HIS A 167 -10.78 -12.67 6.29
CA HIS A 167 -11.11 -11.36 6.84
C HIS A 167 -12.58 -11.27 7.29
N GLN A 168 -12.90 -11.98 8.39
CA GLN A 168 -14.25 -12.06 8.97
C GLN A 168 -14.94 -10.70 9.12
N HIS A 169 -14.25 -9.72 9.69
CA HIS A 169 -14.78 -8.38 9.95
C HIS A 169 -15.18 -7.62 8.67
N VAL A 170 -14.49 -7.88 7.56
CA VAL A 170 -14.87 -7.32 6.24
C VAL A 170 -16.08 -8.06 5.67
N CYS A 171 -16.13 -9.39 5.81
CA CYS A 171 -17.26 -10.21 5.36
C CYS A 171 -18.57 -9.83 6.08
N GLU A 172 -18.53 -9.72 7.41
CA GLU A 172 -19.66 -9.30 8.23
C GLU A 172 -20.16 -7.91 7.84
N TRP A 173 -19.23 -6.96 7.66
CA TRP A 173 -19.58 -5.61 7.22
C TRP A 173 -20.22 -5.60 5.82
N LEU A 174 -19.68 -6.36 4.86
CA LEU A 174 -20.25 -6.45 3.51
C LEU A 174 -21.67 -7.04 3.51
N LEU A 175 -21.90 -8.11 4.28
CA LEU A 175 -23.23 -8.73 4.41
C LEU A 175 -24.24 -7.81 5.12
N ALA A 176 -23.78 -7.03 6.10
CA ALA A 176 -24.61 -6.02 6.75
C ALA A 176 -24.94 -4.83 5.84
N THR A 177 -24.07 -4.52 4.89
CA THR A 177 -24.20 -3.32 4.03
C THR A 177 -24.93 -3.61 2.72
N ASP A 178 -24.74 -4.79 2.14
CA ASP A 178 -25.40 -5.24 0.90
C ASP A 178 -26.23 -6.50 1.17
N HIS A 179 -27.51 -6.29 1.48
CA HIS A 179 -28.47 -7.36 1.77
C HIS A 179 -28.81 -8.25 0.56
N THR A 180 -28.32 -7.91 -0.65
CA THR A 180 -28.50 -8.76 -1.83
C THR A 180 -27.45 -9.88 -1.91
N LEU A 181 -26.42 -9.82 -1.06
CA LEU A 181 -25.36 -10.81 -1.04
C LEU A 181 -25.81 -12.13 -0.45
N PHE A 182 -25.49 -13.20 -1.17
CA PHE A 182 -25.65 -14.56 -0.69
C PHE A 182 -24.30 -15.13 -0.21
N PRO A 183 -24.18 -15.57 1.05
CA PRO A 183 -22.90 -15.99 1.63
C PRO A 183 -22.38 -17.33 1.09
N GLY A 184 -23.20 -18.13 0.38
CA GLY A 184 -22.80 -19.49 -0.02
C GLY A 184 -21.50 -19.56 -0.83
N GLY A 185 -21.24 -18.58 -1.71
CA GLY A 185 -19.96 -18.51 -2.43
C GLY A 185 -18.79 -18.09 -1.53
N ALA A 186 -19.06 -17.29 -0.49
CA ALA A 186 -18.06 -16.84 0.47
C ALA A 186 -17.65 -17.96 1.43
N VAL A 187 -18.60 -18.80 1.86
CA VAL A 187 -18.35 -20.01 2.66
C VAL A 187 -17.37 -20.94 1.94
N ASP A 188 -17.66 -21.26 0.68
CA ASP A 188 -16.80 -22.10 -0.16
C ASP A 188 -15.40 -21.46 -0.40
N ALA A 189 -15.35 -20.13 -0.56
CA ALA A 189 -14.10 -19.40 -0.65
C ALA A 189 -13.28 -19.43 0.66
N ALA A 190 -13.92 -19.27 1.82
CA ALA A 190 -13.28 -19.38 3.12
C ALA A 190 -12.71 -20.79 3.36
N VAL A 191 -13.45 -21.84 3.01
CA VAL A 191 -12.97 -23.23 3.11
C VAL A 191 -11.75 -23.45 2.20
N ARG A 192 -11.79 -22.98 0.94
CA ARG A 192 -10.63 -23.06 0.04
C ARG A 192 -9.41 -22.28 0.54
N GLY A 193 -9.64 -21.15 1.22
CA GLY A 193 -8.61 -20.35 1.87
C GLY A 193 -8.05 -20.98 3.15
N GLY A 194 -8.66 -22.05 3.66
CA GLY A 194 -8.27 -22.68 4.93
C GLY A 194 -8.86 -22.00 6.17
N HIS A 195 -9.82 -21.08 6.00
CA HIS A 195 -10.48 -20.32 7.05
C HIS A 195 -11.81 -20.98 7.46
N VAL A 196 -11.75 -22.24 7.91
CA VAL A 196 -12.96 -23.05 8.20
C VAL A 196 -13.84 -22.43 9.28
N ALA A 197 -13.26 -21.79 10.30
CA ALA A 197 -14.04 -21.13 11.36
C ALA A 197 -14.88 -19.94 10.85
N LEU A 198 -14.52 -19.34 9.71
CA LEU A 198 -15.32 -18.30 9.05
C LEU A 198 -16.47 -18.88 8.21
N ALA A 199 -16.38 -20.17 7.88
CA ALA A 199 -17.36 -20.88 7.06
C ALA A 199 -18.47 -21.57 7.88
N GLU A 200 -18.30 -21.64 9.21
CA GLU A 200 -19.28 -22.16 10.19
C GLU A 200 -20.34 -21.11 10.56
#